data_AF-A0A554IUG7-F1
#
_entry.id   AF-A0A554IUG7-F1
#
_cell.length_a   1.000
_cell.length_b   1.000
_cell.length_c   1.000
_cell.angle_alpha   90.00
_cell.angle_beta   90.00
_cell.angle_gamma   90.00
#
_symmetry.space_group_name_H-M   'P 1'
#
loop_
_entity.id
_entity.type
_entity.pdbx_description
1 polymer ?
#
loop_
_entity_poly.entity_id
_entity_poly.type
_entity_poly.pdbx_seq_one_letter_code
_entity_poly.pdbx_strand_id
1 'polypeptide(L)'
;MVPQKLKEAYFKHRLWILLLLIAFVLFLVVLVPILIWVPISKIFTDPESIKVFVLSFEKWAILVYVLLSIIVVVAPPLPNEIVPIAGGIIFGFWEALIFGLLARIIGSSINYWLGTKIRKGIYIKLISEEEQERLKKHTEKIGWQTVFISRFLPSTDTDLIAYISGIAKMNYLPFIVASFFGMLVPVSATIFIGASLLINKYLFFSLVAFYIIGMLFAPKIIKKAFRPKIRIS
;
A
#
# COMPACT_ATOMS: atom_id res chain seq x y z
N MET A 1 44.50 -29.96 23.48
CA MET A 1 43.18 -29.54 24.00
C MET A 1 43.15 -28.01 24.03
N VAL A 2 42.26 -27.36 23.27
CA VAL A 2 42.11 -25.89 23.33
C VAL A 2 41.44 -25.53 24.66
N PRO A 3 42.00 -24.60 25.46
CA PRO A 3 41.43 -24.20 26.75
C PRO A 3 39.97 -23.77 26.61
N GLN A 4 39.10 -24.25 27.51
CA GLN A 4 37.66 -23.99 27.48
C GLN A 4 37.32 -22.48 27.48
N LYS A 5 38.16 -21.68 28.15
CA LYS A 5 38.10 -20.20 28.17
C LYS A 5 38.32 -19.56 26.78
N LEU A 6 39.14 -20.15 25.92
CA LEU A 6 39.39 -19.65 24.56
C LEU A 6 38.22 -19.91 23.61
N LYS A 7 37.48 -21.02 23.79
CA LYS A 7 36.26 -21.30 23.01
C LYS A 7 35.11 -20.36 23.36
N GLU A 8 34.92 -20.05 24.64
CA GLU A 8 33.90 -19.08 25.09
C GLU A 8 34.18 -17.66 24.60
N ALA A 9 35.45 -17.22 24.65
CA ALA A 9 35.86 -15.91 24.13
C ALA A 9 35.62 -15.80 22.61
N TYR A 10 35.96 -16.84 21.84
CA TYR A 10 35.70 -16.90 20.40
C TYR A 10 34.21 -16.89 20.06
N PHE A 11 33.39 -17.61 20.85
CA PHE A 11 31.95 -17.67 20.64
C PHE A 11 31.27 -16.33 20.92
N LYS A 12 31.64 -15.68 22.04
CA LYS A 12 31.15 -14.35 22.40
C LYS A 12 31.53 -13.32 21.33
N HIS A 13 32.77 -13.35 20.84
CA HIS A 13 33.24 -12.42 19.81
C HIS A 13 32.51 -12.59 18.46
N ARG A 14 32.23 -13.82 18.03
CA ARG A 14 31.40 -14.09 16.83
C ARG A 14 29.96 -13.65 17.00
N LEU A 15 29.38 -13.83 18.19
CA LEU A 15 28.01 -13.41 18.49
C LEU A 15 27.87 -11.88 18.43
N TRP A 16 28.83 -11.13 18.95
CA TRP A 16 28.86 -9.67 18.84
C TRP A 16 29.00 -9.18 17.39
N ILE A 17 29.85 -9.83 16.59
CA ILE A 17 29.98 -9.51 15.16
C ILE A 17 28.67 -9.75 14.41
N LEU A 18 27.97 -10.86 14.70
CA LEU A 18 26.66 -11.17 14.13
C LEU A 18 25.59 -10.15 14.54
N LEU A 19 25.54 -9.77 15.83
CA LEU A 19 24.61 -8.76 16.33
C LEU A 19 24.85 -7.38 15.69
N LEU A 20 26.11 -7.00 15.52
CA LEU A 20 26.49 -5.75 14.83
C LEU A 20 26.13 -5.78 13.35
N LEU A 21 26.33 -6.91 12.67
CA LEU A 21 25.89 -7.11 11.28
C LEU A 21 24.37 -7.01 11.14
N ILE A 22 23.62 -7.64 12.04
CA ILE A 22 22.16 -7.57 12.05
C ILE A 22 21.69 -6.13 12.32
N ALA A 23 22.29 -5.46 13.31
CA ALA A 23 21.98 -4.06 13.63
C ALA A 23 22.33 -3.12 12.46
N PHE A 24 23.44 -3.36 11.76
CA PHE A 24 23.85 -2.58 10.59
C PHE A 24 22.93 -2.82 9.38
N VAL A 25 22.51 -4.05 9.14
CA VAL A 25 21.51 -4.37 8.10
C VAL A 25 20.17 -3.74 8.45
N LEU A 26 19.71 -3.83 9.70
CA LEU A 26 18.48 -3.14 10.16
C LEU A 26 18.59 -1.62 10.03
N PHE A 27 19.75 -1.06 10.37
CA PHE A 27 20.04 0.36 10.19
C PHE A 27 19.99 0.77 8.72
N LEU A 28 20.55 -0.01 7.79
CA LEU A 28 20.45 0.27 6.35
C LEU A 28 19.02 0.11 5.82
N VAL A 29 18.29 -0.92 6.29
CA VAL A 29 16.87 -1.15 5.94
C VAL A 29 15.97 -0.03 6.45
N VAL A 30 16.36 0.73 7.47
CA VAL A 30 15.61 1.88 7.97
C VAL A 30 16.13 3.19 7.35
N LEU A 31 17.45 3.40 7.33
CA LEU A 31 18.10 4.63 6.90
C LEU A 31 18.00 4.84 5.38
N VAL A 32 18.20 3.81 4.57
CA VAL A 32 18.15 3.94 3.11
C VAL A 32 16.74 4.32 2.64
N PRO A 33 15.66 3.68 3.13
CA PRO A 33 14.31 4.16 2.88
C PRO A 33 14.12 5.59 3.37
N ILE A 34 14.57 5.98 4.56
CA ILE A 34 14.43 7.35 5.10
C ILE A 34 15.16 8.39 4.23
N LEU A 35 16.41 8.14 3.83
CA LEU A 35 17.23 9.03 3.02
C LEU A 35 16.66 9.23 1.62
N ILE A 36 16.03 8.19 1.06
CA ILE A 36 15.32 8.24 -0.22
C ILE A 36 13.93 8.87 -0.02
N TRP A 37 13.28 8.61 1.11
CA TRP A 37 11.92 9.08 1.43
C TRP A 37 11.83 10.58 1.67
N VAL A 38 12.77 11.19 2.38
CA VAL A 38 12.71 12.62 2.74
C VAL A 38 12.70 13.57 1.53
N PRO A 39 13.51 13.37 0.48
CA PRO A 39 13.42 14.18 -0.74
C PRO A 39 12.23 13.79 -1.62
N ILE A 40 11.86 12.51 -1.64
CA ILE A 40 10.74 12.00 -2.44
C ILE A 40 9.39 12.45 -1.86
N SER A 41 9.23 12.44 -0.54
CA SER A 41 7.99 12.85 0.15
C SER A 41 7.64 14.31 -0.11
N LYS A 42 8.64 15.17 -0.39
CA LYS A 42 8.44 16.55 -0.85
C LYS A 42 7.77 16.64 -2.22
N ILE A 43 8.05 15.69 -3.12
CA ILE A 43 7.38 15.59 -4.42
C ILE A 43 5.93 15.11 -4.23
N PHE A 44 5.70 14.21 -3.28
CA PHE A 44 4.38 13.69 -2.94
C PHE A 44 3.59 14.60 -2.00
N THR A 45 4.04 15.83 -1.68
CA THR A 45 3.29 16.72 -0.77
C THR A 45 2.24 17.56 -1.49
N ASP A 46 2.43 17.78 -2.79
CA ASP A 46 1.60 18.70 -3.59
C ASP A 46 1.43 18.17 -5.04
N PRO A 47 0.20 18.17 -5.58
CA PRO A 47 -0.05 17.72 -6.96
C PRO A 47 0.73 18.49 -8.03
N GLU A 48 1.08 19.77 -7.82
CA GLU A 48 1.83 20.57 -8.79
C GLU A 48 3.28 20.09 -8.90
N SER A 49 3.89 19.68 -7.78
CA SER A 49 5.24 19.08 -7.78
C SER A 49 5.30 17.79 -8.61
N ILE A 50 4.26 16.94 -8.48
CA ILE A 50 4.14 15.73 -9.29
C ILE A 50 3.96 16.09 -10.77
N LYS A 51 3.14 17.09 -11.07
CA LYS A 51 2.93 17.57 -12.44
C LYS A 51 4.22 18.07 -13.09
N VAL A 52 4.99 18.92 -12.41
CA VAL A 52 6.28 19.41 -12.92
C VAL A 52 7.24 18.24 -13.17
N PHE A 53 7.32 17.30 -12.23
CA PHE A 53 8.16 16.12 -12.39
C PHE A 53 7.72 15.26 -13.57
N VAL A 54 6.45 14.90 -13.67
CA VAL A 54 5.91 14.02 -14.73
C VAL A 54 6.06 14.68 -16.11
N LEU A 55 5.73 15.98 -16.22
CA LEU A 55 5.81 16.70 -17.49
C LEU A 55 7.25 16.93 -17.96
N SER A 56 8.24 16.91 -17.07
CA SER A 56 9.66 17.02 -17.45
C SER A 56 10.16 15.87 -18.35
N PHE A 57 9.42 14.76 -18.41
CA PHE A 57 9.73 13.62 -19.26
C PHE A 57 9.02 13.65 -20.62
N GLU A 58 8.27 14.73 -20.92
CA GLU A 58 7.60 14.99 -22.20
C GLU A 58 6.79 13.77 -22.71
N LYS A 59 7.20 13.16 -23.83
CA LYS A 59 6.54 11.99 -24.44
C LYS A 59 6.48 10.75 -23.54
N TRP A 60 7.30 10.68 -22.50
CA TRP A 60 7.32 9.58 -21.53
C TRP A 60 6.49 9.88 -20.27
N ALA A 61 5.83 11.03 -20.19
CA ALA A 61 5.06 11.45 -19.02
C ALA A 61 4.05 10.39 -18.55
N ILE A 62 3.32 9.75 -19.47
CA ILE A 62 2.34 8.73 -19.09
C ILE A 62 3.00 7.48 -18.48
N LEU A 63 4.15 7.07 -18.99
CA LEU A 63 4.92 5.95 -18.45
C LEU A 63 5.43 6.28 -17.05
N VAL A 64 5.95 7.49 -16.86
CA VAL A 64 6.41 7.98 -15.54
C VAL A 64 5.26 8.03 -14.54
N TYR A 65 4.09 8.51 -14.96
CA TYR A 65 2.87 8.49 -14.14
C TYR A 65 2.48 7.08 -13.71
N VAL A 66 2.50 6.10 -14.63
CA VAL A 66 2.21 4.69 -14.33
C VAL A 66 3.23 4.14 -13.33
N LEU A 67 4.52 4.38 -13.53
CA LEU A 67 5.58 3.91 -12.64
C LEU A 67 5.47 4.52 -11.24
N LEU A 68 5.24 5.83 -11.13
CA LEU A 68 4.99 6.50 -9.86
C LEU A 68 3.77 5.92 -9.15
N SER A 69 2.68 5.70 -9.88
CA SER A 69 1.46 5.12 -9.34
C SER A 69 1.69 3.69 -8.82
N ILE A 70 2.49 2.88 -9.51
CA ILE A 70 2.89 1.54 -9.04
C ILE A 70 3.71 1.65 -7.75
N ILE A 71 4.70 2.56 -7.71
CA ILE A 71 5.59 2.75 -6.55
C ILE A 71 4.77 3.11 -5.31
N VAL A 72 3.81 4.03 -5.45
CA VAL A 72 2.94 4.46 -4.36
C VAL A 72 2.11 3.30 -3.79
N VAL A 73 1.50 2.50 -4.67
CA VAL A 73 0.73 1.30 -4.25
C VAL A 73 1.62 0.26 -3.56
N VAL A 74 2.85 0.08 -4.04
CA VAL A 74 3.80 -0.90 -3.48
C VAL A 74 4.45 -0.41 -2.18
N ALA A 75 4.53 0.89 -1.95
CA ALA A 75 5.13 1.49 -0.76
C ALA A 75 4.05 2.20 0.07
N PRO A 76 3.30 1.46 0.92
CA PRO A 76 2.10 1.95 1.59
C PRO A 76 2.24 3.12 2.58
N PRO A 77 3.40 3.55 3.11
CA PRO A 77 3.41 4.79 3.86
C PRO A 77 3.19 6.03 2.98
N LEU A 78 3.27 5.91 1.64
CA LEU A 78 3.12 7.05 0.72
C LEU A 78 1.68 7.56 0.65
N PRO A 79 1.47 8.88 0.53
CA PRO A 79 0.15 9.46 0.27
C PRO A 79 -0.44 8.94 -1.05
N ASN A 80 -1.35 7.97 -0.96
CA ASN A 80 -1.87 7.25 -2.13
C ASN A 80 -2.77 8.10 -3.05
N GLU A 81 -3.30 9.21 -2.55
CA GLU A 81 -4.33 10.01 -3.23
C GLU A 81 -3.76 11.19 -4.02
N ILE A 82 -2.47 11.56 -3.83
CA ILE A 82 -1.90 12.74 -4.47
C ILE A 82 -1.53 12.45 -5.94
N VAL A 83 -0.98 11.28 -6.25
CA VAL A 83 -0.65 10.88 -7.63
C VAL A 83 -1.89 10.81 -8.53
N PRO A 84 -3.01 10.18 -8.14
CA PRO A 84 -4.21 10.13 -8.97
C PRO A 84 -4.81 11.52 -9.23
N ILE A 85 -4.81 12.42 -8.23
CA ILE A 85 -5.20 13.83 -8.42
C ILE A 85 -4.29 14.49 -9.47
N ALA A 86 -2.98 14.36 -9.32
CA ALA A 86 -2.02 14.89 -10.28
C ALA A 86 -2.25 14.32 -11.69
N GLY A 87 -2.50 13.01 -11.80
CA GLY A 87 -2.84 12.36 -13.07
C GLY A 87 -4.05 12.98 -13.75
N GLY A 88 -5.12 13.23 -12.99
CA GLY A 88 -6.31 13.93 -13.51
C GLY A 88 -6.02 15.35 -13.98
N ILE A 89 -5.15 16.08 -13.29
CA ILE A 89 -4.71 17.43 -13.70
C ILE A 89 -3.87 17.38 -14.98
N ILE A 90 -3.02 16.37 -15.14
CA ILE A 90 -2.05 16.29 -16.25
C ILE A 90 -2.69 15.72 -17.53
N PHE A 91 -3.41 14.60 -17.42
CA PHE A 91 -3.91 13.81 -18.56
C PHE A 91 -5.45 13.86 -18.70
N GLY A 92 -6.15 14.58 -17.82
CA GLY A 92 -7.61 14.55 -17.76
C GLY A 92 -8.16 13.24 -17.21
N PHE A 93 -9.49 13.09 -17.22
CA PHE A 93 -10.17 12.00 -16.53
C PHE A 93 -9.90 10.62 -17.16
N TRP A 94 -10.17 10.46 -18.45
CA TRP A 94 -10.19 9.13 -19.08
C TRP A 94 -8.79 8.49 -19.19
N GLU A 95 -7.80 9.26 -19.62
CA GLU A 95 -6.43 8.75 -19.76
C GLU A 95 -5.86 8.39 -18.38
N ALA A 96 -5.95 9.32 -17.41
CA ALA A 96 -5.49 9.04 -16.05
C ALA A 96 -6.24 7.87 -15.41
N LEU A 97 -7.53 7.68 -15.68
CA LEU A 97 -8.31 6.57 -15.15
C LEU A 97 -7.80 5.22 -15.67
N ILE A 98 -7.62 5.08 -16.99
CA ILE A 98 -7.15 3.83 -17.60
C ILE A 98 -5.75 3.48 -17.09
N PHE A 99 -4.81 4.41 -17.20
CA PHE A 99 -3.42 4.17 -16.80
C PHE A 99 -3.26 4.05 -15.28
N GLY A 100 -4.04 4.80 -14.50
CA GLY A 100 -4.06 4.74 -13.04
C GLY A 100 -4.67 3.45 -12.49
N LEU A 101 -5.71 2.91 -13.13
CA LEU A 101 -6.25 1.59 -12.77
C LEU A 101 -5.27 0.47 -13.14
N LEU A 102 -4.66 0.53 -14.32
CA LEU A 102 -3.63 -0.44 -14.73
C LEU A 102 -2.46 -0.46 -13.73
N ALA A 103 -1.95 0.71 -13.36
CA ALA A 103 -0.89 0.84 -12.36
C ALA A 103 -1.29 0.21 -11.01
N ARG A 104 -2.52 0.43 -10.55
CA ARG A 104 -3.02 -0.13 -9.29
C ARG A 104 -3.23 -1.63 -9.33
N ILE A 105 -3.69 -2.19 -10.45
CA ILE A 105 -3.76 -3.64 -10.64
C ILE A 105 -2.34 -4.21 -10.52
N ILE A 106 -1.38 -3.66 -11.25
CA ILE A 106 0.01 -4.12 -11.25
C ILE A 106 0.61 -4.04 -9.83
N GLY A 107 0.50 -2.88 -9.16
CA GLY A 107 0.99 -2.69 -7.80
C GLY A 107 0.33 -3.64 -6.79
N SER A 108 -0.99 -3.81 -6.88
CA SER A 108 -1.73 -4.77 -6.04
C SER A 108 -1.26 -6.20 -6.23
N SER A 109 -0.99 -6.59 -7.48
CA SER A 109 -0.46 -7.92 -7.79
C SER A 109 0.94 -8.10 -7.21
N ILE A 110 1.81 -7.09 -7.31
CA ILE A 110 3.15 -7.12 -6.69
C ILE A 110 3.01 -7.36 -5.18
N ASN A 111 2.17 -6.58 -4.50
CA ASN A 111 1.98 -6.71 -3.04
C ASN A 111 1.43 -8.08 -2.65
N TYR A 112 0.47 -8.61 -3.40
CA TYR A 112 -0.06 -9.96 -3.20
C TYR A 112 1.03 -11.03 -3.30
N TRP A 113 1.88 -10.96 -4.33
CA TRP A 113 2.96 -11.93 -4.52
C TRP A 113 4.09 -11.76 -3.49
N LEU A 114 4.36 -10.53 -3.06
CA LEU A 114 5.27 -10.26 -1.94
C LEU A 114 4.74 -10.89 -0.64
N GLY A 115 3.46 -10.71 -0.32
CA GLY A 115 2.82 -11.37 0.83
C GLY A 115 2.91 -12.90 0.74
N THR A 116 2.68 -13.45 -0.46
CA THR A 116 2.82 -14.90 -0.72
C THR A 116 4.25 -15.40 -0.50
N LYS A 117 5.27 -14.61 -0.89
CA LYS A 117 6.69 -14.93 -0.66
C LYS A 117 7.05 -14.84 0.82
N ILE A 118 6.62 -13.80 1.52
CA ILE A 118 6.88 -13.62 2.97
C ILE A 118 6.39 -14.84 3.75
N ARG A 119 5.17 -15.31 3.45
CA ARG A 119 4.63 -16.52 4.06
C ARG A 119 5.51 -17.76 3.81
N LYS A 120 5.92 -17.99 2.56
CA LYS A 120 6.73 -19.16 2.16
C LYS A 120 8.17 -19.12 2.71
N GLY A 121 8.75 -17.93 2.83
CA GLY A 121 10.16 -17.74 3.16
C GLY A 121 10.45 -17.62 4.66
N ILE A 122 9.62 -16.89 5.40
CA ILE A 122 9.94 -16.46 6.78
C ILE A 122 8.94 -17.05 7.78
N TYR A 123 7.63 -16.98 7.49
CA TYR A 123 6.61 -17.28 8.49
C TYR A 123 6.44 -18.78 8.78
N ILE A 124 6.21 -19.62 7.76
CA ILE A 124 5.86 -21.04 7.98
C ILE A 124 7.03 -21.87 8.54
N LYS A 125 8.27 -21.45 8.30
CA LYS A 125 9.46 -22.19 8.77
C LYS A 125 9.85 -21.90 10.22
N LEU A 126 9.32 -20.81 10.80
CA LEU A 126 9.72 -20.32 12.13
C LEU A 126 8.64 -20.48 13.20
N ILE A 127 7.40 -20.80 12.82
CA ILE A 127 6.24 -20.89 13.71
C ILE A 127 5.80 -22.34 13.93
N SER A 128 5.26 -22.64 15.11
CA SER A 128 4.80 -23.98 15.47
C SER A 128 3.60 -24.42 14.64
N GLU A 129 3.32 -25.72 14.56
CA GLU A 129 2.13 -26.25 13.86
C GLU A 129 0.83 -25.65 14.41
N GLU A 130 0.78 -25.38 15.72
CA GLU A 130 -0.37 -24.77 16.38
C GLU A 130 -0.58 -23.30 15.93
N GLU A 131 0.51 -22.56 15.72
CA GLU A 131 0.46 -21.19 15.17
C GLU A 131 0.07 -21.19 13.70
N GLN A 132 0.50 -22.19 12.92
CA GLN A 132 0.07 -22.36 11.53
C GLN A 132 -1.44 -22.61 11.44
N GLU A 133 -2.00 -23.42 12.34
CA GLU A 133 -3.44 -23.68 12.37
C GLU A 133 -4.25 -22.45 12.80
N ARG A 134 -3.74 -21.68 13.77
CA ARG A 134 -4.35 -20.40 14.17
C ARG A 134 -4.34 -19.38 13.02
N LEU A 135 -3.24 -19.28 12.29
CA LEU A 135 -3.14 -18.45 11.08
C LEU A 135 -4.14 -18.90 10.03
N LYS A 136 -4.23 -20.21 9.75
CA LYS A 136 -5.18 -20.78 8.80
C LYS A 136 -6.62 -20.36 9.13
N LYS A 137 -7.06 -20.53 10.39
CA LYS A 137 -8.40 -20.13 10.87
C LYS A 137 -8.67 -18.62 10.77
N HIS A 138 -7.66 -17.77 10.92
CA HIS A 138 -7.80 -16.32 10.73
C HIS A 138 -7.87 -15.94 9.25
N THR A 139 -7.08 -16.62 8.40
CA THR A 139 -6.99 -16.35 6.97
C THR A 139 -8.19 -16.87 6.18
N GLU A 140 -8.87 -17.91 6.65
CA GLU A 140 -10.14 -18.40 6.09
C GLU A 140 -11.25 -17.33 6.11
N LYS A 141 -11.15 -16.35 7.00
CA LYS A 141 -12.09 -15.22 7.07
C LYS A 141 -11.79 -14.10 6.05
N ILE A 142 -10.63 -14.15 5.39
CA ILE A 142 -10.23 -13.14 4.39
C ILE A 142 -10.70 -13.58 3.01
N GLY A 143 -11.96 -13.27 2.72
CA GLY A 143 -12.61 -13.52 1.44
C GLY A 143 -12.56 -12.32 0.48
N TRP A 144 -13.12 -12.53 -0.72
CA TRP A 144 -13.23 -11.49 -1.73
C TRP A 144 -14.10 -10.32 -1.28
N GLN A 145 -15.08 -10.57 -0.41
CA GLN A 145 -15.93 -9.53 0.18
C GLN A 145 -15.10 -8.58 1.04
N THR A 146 -14.18 -9.12 1.86
CA THR A 146 -13.29 -8.32 2.71
C THR A 146 -12.39 -7.43 1.86
N VAL A 147 -11.84 -7.97 0.76
CA VAL A 147 -11.03 -7.21 -0.20
C VAL A 147 -11.86 -6.11 -0.87
N PHE A 148 -13.04 -6.45 -1.38
CA PHE A 148 -13.92 -5.48 -2.04
C PHE A 148 -14.31 -4.34 -1.11
N ILE A 149 -14.82 -4.65 0.09
CA ILE A 149 -15.28 -3.67 1.07
C ILE A 149 -14.12 -2.79 1.54
N SER A 150 -12.97 -3.39 1.84
CA SER A 150 -11.80 -2.62 2.29
C SER A 150 -11.32 -1.64 1.23
N ARG A 151 -11.32 -2.02 -0.05
CA ARG A 151 -10.91 -1.12 -1.14
C ARG A 151 -11.95 -0.10 -1.56
N PHE A 152 -13.23 -0.43 -1.39
CA PHE A 152 -14.32 0.49 -1.68
C PHE A 152 -14.41 1.63 -0.68
N LEU A 153 -14.07 1.35 0.58
CA LEU A 153 -14.08 2.35 1.63
C LEU A 153 -12.82 3.22 1.56
N PRO A 154 -12.95 4.56 1.60
CA PRO A 154 -11.81 5.46 1.70
C PRO A 154 -11.17 5.26 3.08
N SER A 155 -10.11 4.46 3.12
CA SER A 155 -9.29 4.23 4.30
C SER A 155 -7.82 4.41 3.93
N THR A 156 -7.02 4.87 4.88
CA THR A 156 -5.64 5.30 4.63
C THR A 156 -4.73 4.14 4.17
N ASP A 157 -5.12 2.89 4.42
CA ASP A 157 -4.27 1.70 4.24
C ASP A 157 -4.87 0.62 3.32
N THR A 158 -5.71 1.00 2.34
CA THR A 158 -6.39 0.04 1.44
C THR A 158 -5.44 -0.92 0.71
N ASP A 159 -4.19 -0.50 0.45
CA ASP A 159 -3.21 -1.32 -0.26
C ASP A 159 -2.57 -2.42 0.61
N LEU A 160 -2.63 -2.32 1.95
CA LEU A 160 -2.17 -3.38 2.86
C LEU A 160 -2.97 -4.68 2.67
N ILE A 161 -4.24 -4.58 2.26
CA ILE A 161 -5.07 -5.76 2.05
C ILE A 161 -4.48 -6.68 0.98
N ALA A 162 -3.72 -6.16 0.01
CA ALA A 162 -3.06 -6.97 -1.01
C ALA A 162 -2.00 -7.89 -0.40
N TYR A 163 -1.14 -7.34 0.46
CA TYR A 163 -0.14 -8.11 1.20
C TYR A 163 -0.81 -9.17 2.08
N ILE A 164 -1.84 -8.75 2.83
CA ILE A 164 -2.59 -9.63 3.73
C ILE A 164 -3.23 -10.77 2.94
N SER A 165 -3.87 -10.50 1.79
CA SER A 165 -4.48 -11.52 0.94
C SER A 165 -3.46 -12.55 0.43
N GLY A 166 -2.24 -12.11 0.10
CA GLY A 166 -1.14 -13.00 -0.29
C GLY A 166 -0.67 -13.90 0.86
N ILE A 167 -0.50 -13.31 2.06
CA ILE A 167 -0.19 -14.06 3.29
C ILE A 167 -1.32 -15.05 3.61
N ALA A 168 -2.58 -14.66 3.37
CA ALA A 168 -3.76 -15.44 3.68
C ALA A 168 -4.05 -16.61 2.73
N LYS A 169 -3.25 -16.83 1.68
CA LYS A 169 -3.52 -17.87 0.65
C LYS A 169 -4.85 -17.67 -0.07
N MET A 170 -5.38 -16.46 -0.10
CA MET A 170 -6.58 -16.17 -0.89
C MET A 170 -6.28 -16.44 -2.36
N ASN A 171 -7.19 -17.07 -3.10
CA ASN A 171 -7.00 -17.27 -4.54
C ASN A 171 -6.82 -15.92 -5.27
N TYR A 172 -5.81 -15.84 -6.13
CA TYR A 172 -5.43 -14.60 -6.80
C TYR A 172 -6.55 -14.00 -7.66
N LEU A 173 -7.31 -14.83 -8.38
CA LEU A 173 -8.36 -14.36 -9.28
C LEU A 173 -9.51 -13.67 -8.51
N PRO A 174 -10.14 -14.28 -7.48
CA PRO A 174 -11.08 -13.57 -6.63
C PRO A 174 -10.50 -12.31 -5.97
N PHE A 175 -9.21 -12.33 -5.61
CA PHE A 175 -8.53 -11.17 -5.05
C PHE A 175 -8.47 -10.02 -6.05
N ILE A 176 -7.96 -10.25 -7.26
CA ILE A 176 -7.71 -9.16 -8.22
C ILE A 176 -9.01 -8.62 -8.81
N VAL A 177 -10.04 -9.47 -8.95
CA VAL A 177 -11.38 -9.05 -9.39
C VAL A 177 -12.05 -8.18 -8.33
N ALA A 178 -12.13 -8.66 -7.08
CA ALA A 178 -12.67 -7.86 -5.97
C ALA A 178 -11.89 -6.56 -5.78
N SER A 179 -10.57 -6.63 -5.97
CA SER A 179 -9.67 -5.51 -5.91
C SER A 179 -9.99 -4.43 -6.93
N PHE A 180 -10.16 -4.83 -8.20
CA PHE A 180 -10.50 -3.95 -9.31
C PHE A 180 -11.84 -3.25 -9.09
N PHE A 181 -12.90 -4.00 -8.81
CA PHE A 181 -14.21 -3.42 -8.61
C PHE A 181 -14.30 -2.59 -7.32
N GLY A 182 -13.60 -3.01 -6.26
CA GLY A 182 -13.53 -2.27 -5.01
C GLY A 182 -12.86 -0.92 -5.18
N MET A 183 -11.77 -0.84 -5.93
CA MET A 183 -11.05 0.43 -6.14
C MET A 183 -11.65 1.31 -7.25
N LEU A 184 -12.48 0.77 -8.14
CA LEU A 184 -12.98 1.50 -9.31
C LEU A 184 -13.63 2.84 -8.95
N VAL A 185 -14.53 2.84 -7.96
CA VAL A 185 -15.26 4.05 -7.53
C VAL A 185 -14.35 5.08 -6.86
N PRO A 186 -13.61 4.75 -5.77
CA PRO A 186 -12.77 5.74 -5.11
C PRO A 186 -11.68 6.28 -6.03
N VAL A 187 -11.06 5.44 -6.87
CA VAL A 187 -10.03 5.87 -7.82
C VAL A 187 -10.59 6.82 -8.87
N SER A 188 -11.75 6.50 -9.42
CA SER A 188 -12.43 7.39 -10.38
C SER A 188 -12.76 8.74 -9.74
N ALA A 189 -13.25 8.73 -8.49
CA ALA A 189 -13.56 9.95 -7.77
C ALA A 189 -12.29 10.81 -7.57
N THR A 190 -11.19 10.24 -7.09
CA THR A 190 -9.93 10.97 -6.87
C THR A 190 -9.38 11.56 -8.17
N ILE A 191 -9.40 10.81 -9.27
CA ILE A 191 -8.94 11.29 -10.58
C ILE A 191 -9.85 12.39 -11.11
N PHE A 192 -11.17 12.24 -10.93
CA PHE A 192 -12.14 13.25 -11.32
C PHE A 192 -11.97 14.56 -10.53
N ILE A 193 -11.65 14.47 -9.23
CA ILE A 193 -11.26 15.65 -8.44
C ILE A 193 -10.13 16.38 -9.15
N GLY A 194 -9.03 15.70 -9.49
CA GLY A 194 -7.92 16.31 -10.25
C GLY A 194 -8.35 16.93 -11.57
N ALA A 195 -9.07 16.16 -12.40
CA ALA A 195 -9.52 16.60 -13.73
C ALA A 195 -10.50 17.78 -13.66
N SER A 196 -11.26 17.93 -12.57
CA SER A 196 -12.20 19.04 -12.40
C SER A 196 -11.52 20.41 -12.35
N LEU A 197 -10.21 20.48 -12.03
CA LEU A 197 -9.42 21.70 -12.09
C LEU A 197 -9.33 22.26 -13.52
N LEU A 198 -9.33 21.38 -14.53
CA LEU A 198 -9.34 21.75 -15.95
C LEU A 198 -10.69 22.34 -16.39
N ILE A 199 -11.76 22.05 -15.65
CA ILE A 199 -13.12 22.52 -15.93
C ILE A 199 -13.39 23.81 -15.16
N ASN A 200 -13.23 23.80 -13.83
CA ASN A 200 -13.52 24.93 -12.96
C ASN A 200 -12.81 24.79 -11.60
N LYS A 201 -12.00 25.81 -11.23
CA LYS A 201 -11.29 25.84 -9.94
C LYS A 201 -12.21 25.75 -8.72
N TYR A 202 -13.41 26.34 -8.77
CA TYR A 202 -14.38 26.28 -7.66
C TYR A 202 -14.97 24.87 -7.50
N LEU A 203 -15.13 24.14 -8.61
CA LEU A 203 -15.54 22.74 -8.59
C LEU A 203 -14.44 21.86 -7.98
N PHE A 204 -13.18 22.11 -8.31
CA PHE A 204 -12.05 21.42 -7.69
C PHE A 204 -12.04 21.61 -6.17
N PHE A 205 -12.05 22.85 -5.69
CA PHE A 205 -12.00 23.12 -4.24
C PHE A 205 -13.23 22.58 -3.50
N SER A 206 -14.42 22.61 -4.11
CA SER A 206 -15.63 22.05 -3.48
C SER A 206 -15.58 20.53 -3.38
N LEU A 207 -15.08 19.83 -4.41
CA LEU A 207 -14.92 18.39 -4.40
C LEU A 207 -13.81 17.94 -3.44
N VAL A 208 -12.69 18.68 -3.35
CA VAL A 208 -11.64 18.43 -2.35
C VAL A 208 -12.19 18.59 -0.93
N ALA A 209 -12.94 19.67 -0.66
CA ALA A 209 -13.56 19.87 0.64
C ALA A 209 -14.54 18.74 0.97
N PHE A 210 -15.38 18.33 0.02
CA PHE A 210 -16.30 17.21 0.19
C PHE A 210 -15.56 15.89 0.46
N TYR A 211 -14.47 15.62 -0.24
CA TYR A 211 -13.63 14.44 -0.04
C TYR A 211 -13.00 14.41 1.36
N ILE A 212 -12.43 15.53 1.82
CA ILE A 212 -11.85 15.65 3.16
C ILE A 212 -12.92 15.45 4.23
N ILE A 213 -14.10 16.08 4.08
CA ILE A 213 -15.25 15.86 4.97
C ILE A 213 -15.63 14.38 4.98
N GLY A 214 -15.77 13.77 3.80
CA GLY A 214 -16.05 12.34 3.63
C GLY A 214 -15.07 11.46 4.40
N MET A 215 -13.76 11.71 4.27
CA MET A 215 -12.71 10.98 5.00
C MET A 215 -12.79 11.17 6.52
N LEU A 216 -13.13 12.36 7.01
CA LEU A 216 -13.31 12.61 8.45
C LEU A 216 -14.50 11.84 9.05
N PHE A 217 -15.58 11.69 8.29
CA PHE A 217 -16.79 10.97 8.73
C PHE A 217 -16.76 9.48 8.41
N ALA A 218 -15.95 9.04 7.42
CA ALA A 218 -15.86 7.65 6.99
C ALA A 218 -15.58 6.68 8.16
N PRO A 219 -14.61 6.91 9.07
CA PRO A 219 -14.37 6.02 10.21
C PRO A 219 -15.59 5.88 11.13
N LYS A 220 -16.36 6.96 11.33
CA LYS A 220 -17.58 6.95 12.16
C LYS A 220 -18.70 6.15 11.49
N ILE A 221 -18.86 6.32 10.18
CA ILE A 221 -19.85 5.60 9.37
C ILE A 221 -19.50 4.11 9.33
N ILE A 222 -18.24 3.77 9.06
CA ILE A 222 -17.74 2.39 9.02
C ILE A 222 -17.95 1.73 10.38
N LYS A 223 -17.58 2.39 11.49
CA LYS A 223 -17.78 1.86 12.85
C LYS A 223 -19.26 1.63 13.17
N LYS A 224 -20.16 2.48 12.67
CA LYS A 224 -21.61 2.34 12.84
C LYS A 224 -22.19 1.22 11.97
N ALA A 225 -21.72 1.08 10.73
CA ALA A 225 -22.18 0.08 9.77
C ALA A 225 -21.68 -1.34 10.12
N PHE A 226 -20.45 -1.47 10.61
CA PHE A 226 -19.81 -2.74 10.98
C PHE A 226 -19.85 -3.03 12.49
N ARG A 227 -20.71 -2.34 13.25
CA ARG A 227 -20.94 -2.69 14.66
C ARG A 227 -21.49 -4.12 14.70
N PRO A 228 -20.79 -5.09 15.32
CA PRO A 228 -21.36 -6.42 15.47
C PRO A 228 -22.63 -6.27 16.32
N LYS A 229 -23.78 -6.66 15.76
CA LYS A 229 -25.00 -6.88 16.55
C LYS A 229 -24.75 -8.11 17.42
N ILE A 230 -23.99 -7.97 18.50
CA ILE A 230 -23.98 -8.96 19.56
C ILE A 230 -25.31 -8.78 20.30
N ARG A 231 -26.32 -9.52 19.85
CA ARG A 231 -27.54 -9.74 20.61
C ARG A 231 -27.18 -10.81 21.64
N ILE A 232 -26.80 -10.39 22.84
CA ILE A 232 -26.82 -11.27 24.00
C ILE A 232 -28.31 -11.38 24.36
N SER A 233 -28.91 -12.51 24.02
CA SER A 233 -30.14 -13.02 24.63
C SER A 233 -29.83 -14.40 25.16
#